data_AF-A0A4P5YFB6-F1
#
_entry.id   AF-A0A4P5YFB6-F1
#
_cell.length_a   1.000
_cell.length_b   1.000
_cell.length_c   1.000
_cell.angle_alpha   90.00
_cell.angle_beta   90.00
_cell.angle_gamma   90.00
#
_symmetry.space_group_name_H-M   'P 1'
#
loop_
_entity.id
_entity.type
_entity.pdbx_description
1 polymer ?
#
loop_
_entity_poly.entity_id
_entity_poly.type
_entity_poly.pdbx_seq_one_letter_code
_entity_poly.pdbx_strand_id
1 'polypeptide(L)'
;MKDIEFNLEPKEIHPNSEIKGTIVVSYPGRYDGVVINTQILDSNEHIIYKSYNGKKISQNVSRLFINKDVMPENKAEFTALIVFEPKQVHEIKFRASIIEQHKEIESKIIFAKYSI
;
A
#
# COMPACT_ATOMS: atom_id res chain seq x y z
N MET A 1 9.85 -18.89 5.94
CA MET A 1 10.17 -17.59 5.30
C MET A 1 8.84 -16.88 5.06
N LYS A 2 8.81 -15.54 5.01
CA LYS A 2 7.58 -14.82 4.66
C LYS A 2 7.52 -14.69 3.15
N ASP A 3 6.36 -15.01 2.56
CA ASP A 3 6.17 -15.01 1.10
C ASP A 3 5.94 -13.61 0.52
N ILE A 4 5.87 -12.60 1.40
CA ILE A 4 5.76 -11.19 1.07
C ILE A 4 6.61 -10.34 2.02
N GLU A 5 7.38 -9.44 1.43
CA GLU A 5 8.03 -8.34 2.10
C GLU A 5 7.31 -7.04 1.73
N PHE A 6 7.17 -6.15 2.70
CA PHE A 6 6.54 -4.86 2.50
C PHE A 6 7.33 -3.84 3.31
N ASN A 7 7.69 -2.73 2.67
CA ASN A 7 8.37 -1.59 3.25
C ASN A 7 7.63 -0.29 2.88
N LEU A 8 7.72 0.70 3.76
CA LEU A 8 7.06 1.98 3.61
C LEU A 8 8.02 3.10 4.03
N GLU A 9 8.13 4.12 3.19
CA GLU A 9 8.94 5.31 3.43
C GLU A 9 8.18 6.59 3.01
N PRO A 10 8.02 7.59 3.89
CA PRO A 10 8.43 7.59 5.30
C PRO A 10 7.46 6.80 6.20
N LYS A 11 7.91 6.43 7.41
CA LYS A 11 7.05 5.86 8.47
C LYS A 11 6.34 6.92 9.31
N GLU A 12 6.82 8.15 9.23
CA GLU A 12 6.20 9.34 9.81
C GLU A 12 5.73 10.20 8.64
N ILE A 13 4.42 10.34 8.53
CA ILE A 13 3.75 10.88 7.36
C ILE A 13 3.16 12.23 7.76
N HIS A 14 3.43 13.23 6.92
CA HIS A 14 2.88 14.57 7.07
C HIS A 14 1.85 14.85 5.95
N PRO A 15 0.90 15.78 6.15
CA PRO A 15 -0.01 16.21 5.11
C PRO A 15 0.73 16.59 3.82
N ASN A 16 0.17 16.18 2.67
CA ASN A 16 0.73 16.43 1.34
C ASN A 16 2.13 15.86 1.08
N SER A 17 2.68 15.06 2.00
CA SER A 17 3.94 14.35 1.79
C SER A 17 3.70 13.06 1.01
N GLU A 18 4.60 12.76 0.08
CA GLU A 18 4.54 11.54 -0.70
C GLU A 18 4.97 10.34 0.14
N ILE A 19 4.14 9.30 0.12
CA ILE A 19 4.39 8.01 0.74
C ILE A 19 4.77 7.04 -0.37
N LYS A 20 5.89 6.35 -0.20
CA LYS A 20 6.37 5.31 -1.11
C LYS A 20 6.29 3.96 -0.42
N GLY A 21 5.60 3.02 -1.06
CA GLY A 21 5.53 1.65 -0.60
C GLY A 21 6.18 0.71 -1.59
N THR A 22 6.97 -0.24 -1.07
CA THR A 22 7.65 -1.27 -1.86
C THR A 22 7.26 -2.64 -1.35
N ILE A 23 6.77 -3.48 -2.24
CA ILE A 23 6.33 -4.85 -1.97
C ILE A 23 7.17 -5.80 -2.82
N VAL A 24 7.74 -6.82 -2.20
CA VAL A 24 8.46 -7.90 -2.89
C VAL A 24 7.77 -9.20 -2.56
N VAL A 25 7.38 -9.96 -3.59
CA VAL A 25 6.71 -11.25 -3.44
C VAL A 25 7.70 -12.38 -3.70
N SER A 26 7.86 -13.26 -2.71
CA SER A 26 8.70 -14.46 -2.79
C SER A 26 7.87 -15.75 -2.85
N TYR A 27 6.54 -15.65 -2.88
CA TYR A 27 5.62 -16.79 -3.03
C TYR A 27 5.93 -17.60 -4.32
N PRO A 28 6.24 -18.91 -4.22
CA PRO A 28 6.61 -19.73 -5.38
C PRO A 28 5.39 -20.13 -6.23
N GLY A 29 4.17 -20.01 -5.70
CA GLY A 29 2.95 -20.39 -6.38
C GLY A 29 2.48 -19.38 -7.43
N ARG A 30 1.39 -19.73 -8.12
CA ARG A 30 0.71 -18.81 -9.03
C ARG A 30 -0.15 -17.85 -8.21
N TYR A 31 -0.16 -16.59 -8.56
CA TYR A 31 -0.96 -15.55 -7.91
C TYR A 31 -1.34 -14.49 -8.95
N ASP A 32 -2.44 -13.79 -8.72
CA ASP A 32 -3.01 -12.81 -9.63
C ASP A 32 -2.33 -11.44 -9.50
N GLY A 33 -1.93 -11.10 -8.28
CA GLY A 33 -1.26 -9.84 -7.98
C GLY A 33 -1.22 -9.53 -6.50
N VAL A 34 -0.92 -8.28 -6.18
CA VAL A 34 -0.92 -7.76 -4.81
C VAL A 34 -2.01 -6.71 -4.63
N VAL A 35 -2.59 -6.72 -3.45
CA VAL A 35 -3.57 -5.73 -3.00
C VAL A 35 -2.98 -4.92 -1.87
N ILE A 36 -3.12 -3.61 -1.95
CA ILE A 36 -2.78 -2.69 -0.88
C ILE A 36 -4.09 -2.08 -0.34
N ASN A 37 -4.31 -2.31 0.95
CA ASN A 37 -5.39 -1.71 1.72
C ASN A 37 -4.80 -0.80 2.79
N THR A 38 -5.45 0.34 3.01
CA THR A 38 -5.04 1.31 4.02
C THR A 38 -6.22 1.66 4.90
N GLN A 39 -5.93 1.85 6.18
CA GLN A 39 -6.90 2.30 7.16
C GLN A 39 -6.22 3.34 8.05
N ILE A 40 -6.83 4.52 8.15
CA ILE A 40 -6.43 5.54 9.11
C ILE A 40 -7.25 5.28 10.39
N LEU A 41 -6.59 4.94 11.49
CA LEU A 41 -7.28 4.67 12.74
C LEU A 41 -7.89 5.97 13.29
N ASP A 42 -9.09 5.84 13.87
CA ASP A 42 -9.87 6.95 14.43
C ASP A 42 -10.19 8.06 13.41
N SER A 43 -10.27 7.71 12.13
CA SER A 43 -10.65 8.62 11.05
C SER A 43 -11.42 7.89 9.94
N ASN A 44 -12.33 8.59 9.28
CA ASN A 44 -13.02 8.14 8.07
C ASN A 44 -12.34 8.65 6.79
N GLU A 45 -11.21 9.35 6.93
CA GLU A 45 -10.46 9.88 5.80
C GLU A 45 -9.69 8.77 5.06
N HIS A 46 -9.39 9.02 3.80
CA HIS A 46 -8.74 8.06 2.91
C HIS A 46 -7.40 8.55 2.39
N ILE A 47 -6.52 7.59 2.09
CA ILE A 47 -5.30 7.86 1.32
C ILE A 47 -5.64 8.00 -0.18
N ILE A 48 -4.83 8.77 -0.90
CA ILE A 48 -4.92 8.91 -2.34
C ILE A 48 -3.70 8.23 -2.98
N TYR A 49 -3.92 7.11 -3.66
CA TYR A 49 -2.87 6.50 -4.49
C TYR A 49 -2.63 7.35 -5.76
N LYS A 50 -1.36 7.61 -6.06
CA LYS A 50 -0.95 8.46 -7.18
C LYS A 50 -0.34 7.68 -8.32
N SER A 51 0.44 6.64 -8.03
CA SER A 51 1.05 5.81 -9.05
C SER A 51 1.37 4.41 -8.54
N TYR A 52 1.57 3.48 -9.46
CA TYR A 52 2.20 2.19 -9.20
C TYR A 52 3.10 1.79 -10.36
N ASN A 53 4.28 1.24 -10.10
CA ASN A 53 5.25 0.78 -11.12
C ASN A 53 5.45 1.79 -12.26
N GLY A 54 5.54 3.08 -11.93
CA GLY A 54 5.68 4.18 -12.90
C GLY A 54 4.40 4.60 -13.64
N LYS A 55 3.28 3.87 -13.49
CA LYS A 55 1.98 4.21 -14.08
C LYS A 55 1.19 5.12 -13.15
N LYS A 56 0.73 6.26 -13.67
CA LYS A 56 -0.14 7.19 -12.92
C LYS A 56 -1.53 6.60 -12.76
N ILE A 57 -2.11 6.79 -11.58
CA ILE A 57 -3.49 6.44 -11.29
C ILE A 57 -4.31 7.72 -11.50
N SER A 58 -5.28 7.67 -12.42
CA SER A 58 -6.14 8.81 -12.76
C SER A 58 -7.37 8.94 -11.87
N GLN A 59 -7.76 7.86 -11.18
CA GLN A 59 -8.95 7.80 -10.34
C GLN A 59 -8.57 7.47 -8.89
N ASN A 60 -9.21 8.14 -7.93
CA ASN A 60 -9.03 7.79 -6.53
C ASN A 60 -9.62 6.40 -6.28
N VAL A 61 -8.77 5.46 -5.86
CA VAL A 61 -9.16 4.10 -5.47
C VAL A 61 -8.95 3.94 -3.98
N SER A 62 -9.92 3.32 -3.30
CA SER A 62 -9.79 2.95 -1.88
C SER A 62 -8.88 1.74 -1.66
N ARG A 63 -8.84 0.86 -2.67
CA ARG A 63 -8.05 -0.37 -2.71
C ARG A 63 -7.20 -0.37 -3.97
N LEU A 64 -5.88 -0.42 -3.80
CA LEU A 64 -4.96 -0.52 -4.93
C LEU A 64 -4.71 -1.99 -5.25
N PHE A 65 -5.05 -2.42 -6.46
CA PHE A 65 -4.68 -3.73 -7.00
C PHE A 65 -3.59 -3.55 -8.05
N ILE A 66 -2.49 -4.29 -7.90
CA ILE A 66 -1.38 -4.33 -8.86
C ILE A 66 -1.27 -5.76 -9.37
N ASN A 67 -1.54 -5.93 -10.67
CA ASN A 67 -1.47 -7.23 -11.32
C ASN A 67 -0.03 -7.74 -11.39
N LYS A 68 0.18 -9.05 -11.18
CA LYS A 68 1.50 -9.70 -11.27
C LYS A 68 2.21 -9.43 -12.60
N ASP A 69 1.49 -9.37 -13.71
CA ASP A 69 2.03 -9.16 -15.07
C ASP A 69 2.74 -7.82 -15.23
N VAL A 70 2.46 -6.85 -14.34
CA VAL A 70 3.09 -5.53 -14.35
C VAL A 70 4.10 -5.36 -13.20
N MET A 71 4.47 -6.44 -12.50
CA MET A 71 5.43 -6.45 -11.39
C MET A 71 6.79 -7.01 -11.86
N PRO A 72 7.72 -6.16 -12.34
CA PRO A 72 9.04 -6.64 -12.72
C PRO A 72 9.75 -7.25 -11.51
N GLU A 73 10.39 -8.40 -11.69
CA GLU A 73 11.13 -9.10 -10.64
C GLU A 73 10.30 -9.41 -9.37
N ASN A 74 8.98 -9.65 -9.53
CA ASN A 74 8.03 -9.82 -8.41
C ASN A 74 7.97 -8.62 -7.44
N LYS A 75 8.35 -7.44 -7.92
CA LYS A 75 8.34 -6.19 -7.16
C LYS A 75 7.18 -5.30 -7.60
N ALA A 76 6.50 -4.73 -6.61
CA ALA A 76 5.52 -3.66 -6.80
C ALA A 76 5.95 -2.44 -5.98
N GLU A 77 5.86 -1.28 -6.62
CA GLU A 77 6.08 0.03 -6.00
C GLU A 77 4.82 0.86 -6.19
N PHE A 78 4.44 1.63 -5.17
CA PHE A 78 3.35 2.59 -5.28
C PHE A 78 3.70 3.90 -4.60
N THR A 79 3.10 4.98 -5.10
CA THR A 79 3.10 6.26 -4.40
C THR A 79 1.69 6.64 -3.98
N ALA A 80 1.59 7.27 -2.82
CA ALA A 80 0.33 7.72 -2.24
C ALA A 80 0.52 8.99 -1.42
N LEU A 81 -0.57 9.68 -1.10
CA LEU A 81 -0.53 10.86 -0.23
C LEU A 81 -1.80 10.98 0.59
N ILE A 82 -1.73 11.76 1.66
CA ILE A 82 -2.86 12.11 2.52
C ILE A 82 -3.00 13.63 2.52
N VAL A 83 -4.20 14.14 2.22
CA VAL A 83 -4.44 15.57 1.96
C VAL A 83 -5.09 16.33 3.12
N PHE A 84 -5.76 15.67 4.05
CA PHE A 84 -6.44 16.37 5.13
C PHE A 84 -5.46 16.89 6.18
N GLU A 85 -5.88 17.82 7.03
CA GLU A 85 -5.05 18.24 8.17
C GLU A 85 -5.47 17.45 9.43
N PRO A 86 -4.56 16.66 10.03
CA PRO A 86 -4.89 15.87 11.21
C PRO A 86 -5.05 16.77 12.43
N LYS A 87 -6.15 16.60 13.16
CA LYS A 87 -6.38 17.28 14.46
C LYS A 87 -5.67 16.60 15.64
N GLN A 88 -5.22 15.36 15.42
CA GLN A 88 -4.51 14.53 16.38
C GLN A 88 -3.54 13.61 15.64
N VAL A 89 -2.62 12.97 16.36
CA VAL A 89 -1.78 11.93 15.76
C VAL A 89 -2.66 10.73 15.42
N HIS A 90 -2.64 10.30 14.16
CA HIS A 90 -3.28 9.07 13.73
C HIS A 90 -2.25 7.97 13.49
N GLU A 91 -2.64 6.73 13.72
CA GLU A 91 -1.88 5.58 13.25
C GLU A 91 -2.52 5.07 11.96
N ILE A 92 -1.69 4.84 10.94
CA ILE A 92 -2.13 4.33 9.65
C ILE A 92 -1.68 2.89 9.52
N LYS A 93 -2.64 2.01 9.30
CA LYS A 93 -2.41 0.59 9.04
C LYS A 93 -2.37 0.36 7.53
N PHE A 94 -1.21 -0.03 7.03
CA PHE A 94 -1.04 -0.50 5.66
C PHE A 94 -1.01 -2.03 5.64
N ARG A 95 -1.81 -2.65 4.79
CA ARG A 95 -1.77 -4.10 4.54
C ARG A 95 -1.49 -4.34 3.06
N ALA A 96 -0.43 -5.09 2.78
CA ALA A 96 -0.18 -5.68 1.47
C ALA A 96 -0.54 -7.16 1.52
N SER A 97 -1.32 -7.64 0.55
CA SER A 97 -1.83 -9.01 0.49
C SER A 97 -1.55 -9.62 -0.88
N ILE A 98 -1.07 -10.86 -0.92
CA ILE A 98 -1.00 -11.66 -2.16
C ILE A 98 -2.38 -12.24 -2.43
N ILE A 99 -2.86 -12.06 -3.66
CA ILE A 99 -4.16 -12.58 -4.10
C ILE A 99 -3.96 -13.72 -5.08
N GLU A 100 -4.61 -14.85 -4.82
CA GLU A 100 -4.71 -16.01 -5.72
C GLU A 100 -6.18 -16.39 -5.86
N GLN A 101 -6.72 -16.34 -7.09
CA GLN A 101 -8.12 -16.65 -7.41
C GLN A 101 -9.13 -15.95 -6.49
N HIS A 102 -9.00 -14.63 -6.36
CA HIS A 102 -9.81 -13.78 -5.47
C HIS A 102 -9.68 -14.06 -3.96
N LYS A 103 -8.76 -14.93 -3.53
CA LYS A 103 -8.49 -15.20 -2.12
C LYS A 103 -7.19 -14.54 -1.70
N GLU A 104 -7.18 -13.98 -0.49
CA GLU A 104 -5.92 -13.62 0.18
C GLU A 104 -5.25 -14.91 0.67
N ILE A 105 -4.00 -15.11 0.27
CA ILE A 105 -3.21 -16.29 0.67
C ILE A 105 -2.11 -15.95 1.67
N GLU A 106 -1.61 -14.71 1.66
CA GLU A 106 -0.61 -14.21 2.60
C GLU A 106 -0.70 -12.68 2.66
N SER A 107 -0.38 -12.09 3.82
CA SER A 107 -0.33 -10.63 3.95
C SER A 107 0.69 -10.12 4.95
N LYS A 108 1.13 -8.88 4.73
CA LYS A 108 2.04 -8.14 5.62
C LYS A 108 1.42 -6.81 5.99
N ILE A 109 1.47 -6.51 7.28
CA ILE A 109 0.99 -5.25 7.86
C ILE A 109 2.17 -4.40 8.29
N ILE A 110 2.07 -3.10 8.05
CA ILE A 110 2.96 -2.05 8.56
C ILE A 110 2.10 -0.96 9.19
N PHE A 111 2.61 -0.37 10.26
CA PHE A 111 2.03 0.82 10.88
C PHE A 111 2.93 2.02 10.61
N ALA A 112 2.30 3.15 10.33
CA ALA A 112 2.93 4.45 10.16
C ALA A 112 2.20 5.48 11.03
N LYS A 113 2.88 6.55 11.41
CA LYS A 113 2.27 7.66 12.14
C LYS A 113 1.92 8.78 11.19
N TYR A 114 0.81 9.46 11.48
CA TYR A 114 0.33 10.61 10.73
C TYR A 114 0.13 11.80 11.65
N SER A 115 0.87 12.87 11.40
CA SER A 115 0.87 14.08 12.21
C SER A 115 1.27 15.28 11.38
N ILE A 116 1.10 16.48 11.96
CA ILE A 116 1.66 17.72 11.40
C ILE A 116 3.19 17.67 11.51
#